data_AF-A0A060BPB7-F1
#
_entry.id   AF-A0A060BPB7-F1
#
_cell.length_a   1.000
_cell.length_b   1.000
_cell.length_c   1.000
_cell.angle_alpha   90.00
_cell.angle_beta   90.00
_cell.angle_gamma   90.00
#
_symmetry.space_group_name_H-M   'P 1'
#
loop_
_entity.id
_entity.type
_entity.pdbx_description
1 polymer ?
#
loop_
_entity_poly.entity_id
_entity_poly.type
_entity_poly.pdbx_seq_one_letter_code
_entity_poly.pdbx_strand_id
1 'polypeptide(L)'
;MLDISTWNLSVPTDPRPTEVTTQQIARGYQSHFFTRNSARMTFWVPVTGSHTSDSVFPRSELRETLPRRLPSTTGTTAPPTTNCAPP
;
A
#
# COMPACT_ATOMS: atom_id res chain seq x y z
N MET A 1 -11.42 3.48 16.71
CA MET A 1 -10.51 2.48 16.12
C MET A 1 -9.90 3.10 14.86
N LEU A 2 -8.58 3.11 14.70
CA LEU A 2 -7.93 3.69 13.52
C LEU A 2 -8.38 2.98 12.23
N ASP A 3 -8.87 3.71 11.24
CA ASP A 3 -9.20 3.12 9.95
C ASP A 3 -7.92 2.91 9.14
N ILE A 4 -7.66 1.66 8.75
CA ILE A 4 -6.53 1.27 7.91
C ILE A 4 -7.00 0.52 6.65
N SER A 5 -8.24 0.75 6.23
CA SER A 5 -8.84 0.16 5.04
C SER A 5 -8.27 0.67 3.71
N THR A 6 -7.35 1.63 3.76
CA THR A 6 -6.62 2.17 2.60
C THR A 6 -5.11 1.97 2.74
N TRP A 7 -4.68 0.93 3.45
CA TRP A 7 -3.27 0.63 3.66
C TRP A 7 -2.98 -0.82 3.31
N ASN A 8 -1.81 -1.09 2.74
CA ASN A 8 -1.18 -2.41 2.75
C ASN A 8 -0.06 -2.40 3.81
N LEU A 9 0.52 -3.57 4.09
CA LEU A 9 1.59 -3.73 5.06
C LEU A 9 2.73 -4.55 4.44
N SER A 10 3.96 -4.06 4.50
CA SER A 10 5.15 -4.85 4.17
C SER A 10 5.74 -5.42 5.46
N VAL A 11 6.01 -6.73 5.51
CA VAL A 11 6.66 -7.40 6.66
C VAL A 11 7.93 -8.16 6.23
N PRO A 12 8.95 -8.26 7.10
CA PRO A 12 10.30 -8.72 6.74
C PRO A 12 10.43 -10.24 6.89
N THR A 13 9.55 -11.00 6.24
CA THR A 13 9.55 -12.48 6.26
C THR A 13 10.72 -13.06 5.49
N ASP A 14 11.16 -14.27 5.83
CA ASP A 14 12.14 -14.99 5.03
C ASP A 14 11.47 -15.85 3.94
N PRO A 15 12.07 -16.01 2.75
CA PRO A 15 13.34 -15.41 2.31
C PRO A 15 13.19 -14.01 1.68
N ARG A 16 11.96 -13.51 1.52
CA ARG A 16 11.66 -12.21 0.91
C ARG A 16 10.53 -11.50 1.66
N PRO A 17 10.49 -10.17 1.66
CA PRO A 17 9.42 -9.44 2.32
C PRO A 17 8.06 -9.83 1.76
N THR A 18 7.08 -9.96 2.64
CA THR A 18 5.69 -10.25 2.25
C THR A 18 4.90 -8.95 2.24
N GLU A 19 4.13 -8.74 1.17
CA GLU A 19 3.11 -7.71 1.13
C GLU A 19 1.77 -8.29 1.60
N VAL A 20 1.23 -7.73 2.67
CA VAL A 20 -0.09 -8.03 3.21
C VAL A 20 -1.05 -7.00 2.65
N THR A 21 -1.99 -7.48 1.85
CA THR A 21 -2.98 -6.65 1.17
C THR A 21 -3.93 -5.98 2.14
N THR A 22 -4.54 -4.88 1.70
CA THR A 22 -5.61 -4.18 2.40
C THR A 22 -6.76 -5.10 2.82
N GLN A 23 -7.13 -6.05 1.95
CA GLN A 23 -8.19 -7.02 2.24
C GLN A 23 -7.79 -7.99 3.37
N GLN A 24 -6.53 -8.43 3.42
CA GLN A 24 -6.03 -9.29 4.50
C GLN A 24 -6.00 -8.53 5.83
N ILE A 25 -5.57 -7.26 5.83
CA ILE A 25 -5.63 -6.38 7.00
C ILE A 25 -7.07 -6.22 7.50
N ALA A 26 -8.03 -5.96 6.60
CA ALA A 26 -9.44 -5.83 6.93
C ALA A 26 -10.04 -7.13 7.53
N ARG A 27 -9.50 -8.29 7.16
CA ARG A 27 -9.87 -9.60 7.72
C ARG A 27 -9.21 -9.90 9.08
N GLY A 28 -8.49 -8.94 9.65
CA GLY A 28 -7.89 -9.07 10.98
C GLY A 28 -6.52 -9.73 10.96
N TYR A 29 -5.72 -9.53 9.91
CA TYR A 29 -4.34 -10.03 9.85
C TYR A 29 -3.55 -9.68 11.12
N GLN A 30 -2.87 -10.69 11.67
CA GLN A 30 -1.90 -10.56 12.76
C GLN A 30 -0.73 -11.51 12.50
N SER A 31 0.45 -11.11 12.95
CA SER A 31 1.68 -11.89 12.88
C SER A 31 2.66 -11.46 13.97
N HIS A 32 3.83 -12.10 14.05
CA HIS A 32 4.90 -11.68 14.94
C HIS A 32 5.41 -10.26 14.61
N PHE A 33 5.35 -9.84 13.35
CA PHE A 33 5.81 -8.54 12.88
C PHE A 33 4.77 -7.42 13.04
N PHE A 34 3.50 -7.79 13.16
CA PHE A 34 2.39 -6.86 13.27
C PHE A 34 1.26 -7.44 14.12
N THR A 35 0.96 -6.78 15.24
CA THR A 35 -0.23 -7.08 16.05
C THR A 35 -1.06 -5.83 16.24
N ARG A 36 -2.38 -6.01 16.40
CA ARG A 36 -3.32 -4.92 16.55
C ARG A 36 -4.47 -5.30 17.47
N ASN A 37 -4.89 -4.36 18.29
CA ASN A 37 -6.19 -4.40 18.96
C ASN A 37 -6.94 -3.07 18.80
N SER A 38 -8.02 -2.87 19.54
CA SER A 38 -8.84 -1.66 19.46
C SER A 38 -8.12 -0.37 19.88
N ALA A 39 -7.04 -0.47 20.66
CA ALA A 39 -6.33 0.66 21.26
C ALA A 39 -4.91 0.89 20.70
N ARG A 40 -4.22 -0.17 20.23
CA ARG A 40 -2.82 -0.08 19.78
C ARG A 40 -2.52 -0.95 18.57
N MET A 41 -1.50 -0.52 17.83
CA MET A 41 -0.80 -1.31 16.82
C MET A 41 0.65 -1.46 17.26
N THR A 42 1.22 -2.64 17.09
CA THR A 42 2.61 -2.94 17.44
C THR A 42 3.31 -3.51 16.21
N PHE A 43 4.42 -2.87 15.87
CA PHE A 43 5.30 -3.27 14.78
C PHE A 43 6.60 -3.78 15.39
N TRP A 44 7.01 -4.97 14.98
CA TRP A 44 8.28 -5.57 15.38
C TRP A 44 9.08 -5.95 14.14
N VAL A 45 10.37 -5.64 14.15
CA VAL A 45 11.26 -5.81 13.00
C VAL A 45 12.60 -6.37 13.49
N PRO A 46 13.00 -7.57 13.05
CA PRO A 46 14.35 -8.08 13.34
C PRO A 46 15.36 -7.36 12.46
N VAL A 47 16.52 -7.02 13.02
CA VAL A 47 17.62 -6.39 12.25
C VAL A 47 18.18 -7.29 11.14
N THR A 48 17.97 -8.61 11.23
CA THR A 48 18.35 -9.60 10.23
C THR A 48 17.25 -9.94 9.24
N GLY A 49 16.10 -9.25 9.29
CA GLY A 49 14.96 -9.53 8.42
C GLY A 49 15.24 -9.24 6.95
N SER A 50 14.40 -9.77 6.07
CA SER A 50 14.48 -9.49 4.63
C SER A 50 14.11 -8.04 4.32
N HIS A 51 14.63 -7.53 3.20
CA HIS A 51 14.39 -6.16 2.72
C HIS A 51 13.94 -6.16 1.26
N THR A 52 13.22 -5.11 0.90
CA THR A 52 12.78 -4.85 -0.47
C THR A 52 13.94 -4.28 -1.29
N SER A 53 13.87 -4.34 -2.62
CA SER A 53 14.97 -3.85 -3.49
C SER A 53 15.23 -2.34 -3.38
N ASP A 54 14.25 -1.56 -2.89
CA ASP A 54 14.34 -0.12 -2.64
C ASP A 54 14.94 0.22 -1.26
N SER A 55 15.47 -0.77 -0.54
CA SER A 55 15.94 -0.57 0.83
C SER A 55 17.03 -1.53 1.26
N VAL A 56 17.92 -1.07 2.13
CA VAL A 56 18.93 -1.92 2.79
C VAL A 56 18.51 -2.35 4.20
N PHE A 57 17.33 -1.92 4.68
CA PHE A 57 16.85 -2.22 6.03
C PHE A 57 15.52 -3.00 5.98
N PRO A 58 15.34 -3.98 6.90
CA PRO A 58 14.05 -4.65 7.07
C PRO A 58 13.01 -3.68 7.63
N ARG A 59 11.74 -3.98 7.38
CA ARG A 59 10.60 -3.14 7.79
C ARG A 59 9.35 -3.95 8.12
N SER A 60 8.58 -3.45 9.07
CA SER A 60 7.16 -3.75 9.27
C SER A 60 6.45 -2.39 9.16
N GLU A 61 5.91 -2.08 7.98
CA GLU A 61 5.52 -0.72 7.59
C GLU A 61 4.21 -0.71 6.81
N LEU A 62 3.28 0.15 7.22
CA LEU A 62 2.05 0.43 6.47
C LEU A 62 2.38 1.36 5.30
N ARG A 63 1.89 1.05 4.10
CA ARG A 63 1.95 1.97 2.95
C ARG A 63 0.54 2.28 2.46
N GLU A 64 0.31 3.55 2.17
CA GLU A 64 -0.99 4.03 1.74
C GLU A 64 -1.31 3.44 0.36
N THR A 65 -2.46 2.81 0.25
CA THR A 65 -3.08 2.41 -1.00
C THR A 65 -4.22 3.38 -1.27
N LEU A 66 -4.04 4.30 -2.22
CA LEU A 66 -5.14 5.14 -2.65
C LEU A 66 -6.24 4.23 -3.20
N PRO A 67 -7.50 4.39 -2.78
CA PRO A 67 -8.60 3.75 -3.49
C PRO A 67 -8.49 4.17 -4.95
N ARG A 68 -8.62 3.20 -5.87
CA ARG A 68 -8.63 3.47 -7.30
C ARG A 68 -9.62 4.59 -7.55
N ARG A 69 -9.12 5.81 -7.81
CA ARG A 69 -9.97 6.92 -8.22
C ARG A 69 -10.58 6.43 -9.52
N LEU A 70 -11.87 6.11 -9.52
CA LEU A 70 -12.59 5.98 -10.77
C LEU A 70 -12.28 7.26 -11.55
N PRO A 71 -11.90 7.19 -12.85
CA PRO A 71 -11.78 8.40 -13.63
C PRO A 71 -13.08 9.17 -13.43
N SER A 72 -12.96 10.39 -12.92
CA SER A 72 -14.09 11.27 -12.72
C SER A 72 -14.81 11.37 -14.04
N THR A 73 -16.02 10.82 -14.15
CA THR A 73 -16.93 11.03 -15.28
C THR A 73 -17.53 12.44 -15.23
N THR A 74 -16.73 13.43 -14.85
CA THR A 74 -17.08 14.84 -14.96
C THR A 74 -16.42 15.30 -16.25
N GLY A 75 -17.26 15.59 -17.24
CA GLY A 75 -16.89 15.74 -18.64
C GLY A 75 -15.62 16.55 -18.87
N THR A 76 -14.62 15.88 -19.44
CA THR A 76 -13.60 16.55 -20.24
C THR A 76 -14.29 17.00 -21.52
N THR A 77 -14.60 18.29 -21.63
CA THR A 77 -14.74 18.92 -22.95
C THR A 77 -13.41 18.70 -23.65
N ALA A 78 -13.41 17.86 -24.68
CA ALA A 78 -12.25 17.69 -25.54
C ALA A 78 -11.81 19.08 -26.07
N PRO A 79 -10.51 19.39 -26.13
CA PRO A 79 -10.06 20.59 -26.84
C PRO A 79 -10.48 20.46 -28.32
N PRO A 80 -10.83 21.57 -29.01
CA PRO A 80 -11.12 21.50 -30.42
C PRO A 80 -9.86 21.00 -31.14
N THR A 81 -9.97 19.88 -31.85
CA THR A 81 -8.93 19.40 -32.76
C THR A 81 -8.83 20.39 -33.91
N THR A 82 -7.88 21.31 -33.84
CA THR A 82 -7.43 22.09 -34.99
C THR A 82 -6.77 21.11 -35.96
N ASN A 83 -7.46 20.81 -37.05
CA ASN A 83 -6.88 20.12 -38.20
C ASN A 83 -5.81 21.02 -38.83
N CYS A 84 -4.54 20.75 -38.55
CA CYS A 84 -3.45 21.16 -39.43
C CYS A 84 -3.24 20.04 -40.46
N ALA A 85 -3.72 20.27 -41.69
CA ALA A 85 -3.31 19.48 -42.85
C ALA A 85 -1.87 19.86 -43.22
N PRO A 86 -1.00 18.90 -43.58
CA PRO A 86 0.37 19.19 -44.03
C PRO A 86 0.40 19.71 -45.48
N PRO A 87 1.47 20.43 -45.87
CA PRO A 87 1.64 21.03 -47.20
C PRO A 87 1.87 19.99 -48.32
#